data_AF-A0AA39HPI2-F1
#
_entry.id   AF-A0AA39HPI2-F1
#
_cell.length_a   1.000
_cell.length_b   1.000
_cell.length_c   1.000
_cell.angle_alpha   90.00
_cell.angle_beta   90.00
_cell.angle_gamma   90.00
#
_symmetry.space_group_name_H-M   'P 1'
#
loop_
_entity.id
_entity.type
_entity.pdbx_description
1 polymer ?
#
loop_
_entity_poly.entity_id
_entity_poly.type
_entity_poly.pdbx_seq_one_letter_code
_entity_poly.pdbx_strand_id
1 'polypeptide(L)'
;MRISTLLFVFAAALIPTSAESVSISAFQCGANEISTSLAYDIVSSDCPTLLYQINDCCRAHDLCYDEQLGRDFCDGVFCECLLSTPPYSEECDMAHGSICDFCKV
;
A
#
# COMPACT_ATOMS: atom_id res chain seq x y z
N MET A 1 20.93 -50.55 -7.04
CA MET A 1 21.38 -49.96 -5.75
C MET A 1 22.82 -49.53 -5.94
N ARG A 2 23.26 -48.27 -5.80
CA ARG A 2 22.73 -47.11 -5.09
C ARG A 2 23.04 -45.83 -5.87
N ILE A 3 22.11 -44.88 -5.78
CA ILE A 3 22.12 -43.54 -6.36
C ILE A 3 23.13 -42.70 -5.58
N SER A 4 24.10 -42.09 -6.25
CA SER A 4 24.99 -41.07 -5.65
C SER A 4 24.66 -39.72 -6.24
N THR A 5 23.47 -39.22 -5.93
CA THR A 5 23.10 -37.82 -6.13
C THR A 5 23.92 -36.99 -5.14
N LEU A 6 25.07 -36.50 -5.62
CA LEU A 6 25.81 -35.45 -4.94
C LEU A 6 24.86 -34.26 -4.74
N LEU A 7 24.65 -33.94 -3.47
CA LEU A 7 23.72 -32.97 -2.95
C LEU A 7 24.01 -31.57 -3.51
N PHE A 8 23.15 -31.07 -4.39
CA PHE A 8 22.94 -29.62 -4.48
C PHE A 8 22.17 -29.19 -3.24
N VAL A 9 22.88 -28.90 -2.16
CA VAL A 9 22.30 -28.10 -1.08
C VAL A 9 22.26 -26.66 -1.60
N PHE A 10 21.22 -26.33 -2.38
CA PHE A 10 20.78 -24.95 -2.44
C PHE A 10 20.24 -24.65 -1.04
N ALA A 11 21.10 -24.10 -0.19
CA ALA A 11 20.65 -23.38 0.99
C ALA A 11 19.84 -22.20 0.46
N ALA A 12 18.53 -22.42 0.24
CA ALA A 12 17.58 -21.33 0.14
C ALA A 12 17.67 -20.62 1.49
N ALA A 13 18.43 -19.53 1.51
CA ALA A 13 18.42 -18.64 2.65
C ALA A 13 16.96 -18.31 2.93
N LEU A 14 16.49 -18.65 4.13
CA LEU A 14 15.26 -18.12 4.69
C LEU A 14 15.53 -16.62 4.88
N ILE A 15 15.35 -15.83 3.82
CA ILE A 15 15.38 -14.38 3.92
C ILE A 15 14.13 -14.05 4.76
N PRO A 16 14.28 -13.53 5.99
CA PRO A 16 13.11 -12.96 6.65
C PRO A 16 12.62 -11.84 5.73
N THR A 17 11.40 -11.97 5.22
CA THR A 17 10.72 -10.89 4.51
C THR A 17 10.62 -9.75 5.50
N SER A 18 11.49 -8.75 5.37
CA SER A 18 11.42 -7.52 6.16
C SER A 18 10.03 -6.94 5.98
N ALA A 19 9.34 -6.64 7.08
CA ALA A 19 8.13 -5.83 7.03
C ALA A 19 8.49 -4.53 6.32
N GLU A 20 7.90 -4.31 5.14
CA GLU A 20 8.16 -3.14 4.32
C GLU A 20 7.43 -1.96 4.97
N SER A 21 8.12 -1.24 5.84
CA SER A 21 7.58 -0.04 6.47
C SER A 21 7.86 1.19 5.61
N VAL A 22 6.83 1.99 5.35
CA VAL A 22 6.95 3.28 4.68
C VAL A 22 7.22 4.36 5.73
N SER A 23 8.20 5.23 5.53
CA SER A 23 8.39 6.42 6.37
C SER A 23 7.43 7.52 5.94
N ILE A 24 7.06 8.42 6.86
CA ILE A 24 6.23 9.60 6.54
C ILE A 24 6.76 10.42 5.35
N SER A 25 8.08 10.51 5.20
CA SER A 25 8.72 11.23 4.08
C SER A 25 8.57 10.55 2.72
N ALA A 26 8.24 9.25 2.70
CA ALA A 26 8.01 8.45 1.50
C ALA A 26 6.51 8.14 1.28
N PHE A 27 5.66 8.59 2.19
CA PHE A 27 4.21 8.44 2.10
C PHE A 27 3.64 9.56 1.22
N GLN A 28 2.83 9.18 0.22
CA GLN A 28 2.35 10.07 -0.83
C GLN A 28 0.85 10.37 -0.75
N CYS A 29 0.09 9.71 0.13
CA CYS A 29 -1.30 10.08 0.32
C CYS A 29 -1.40 11.49 0.92
N GLY A 30 -2.13 12.39 0.27
CA GLY A 30 -2.36 13.77 0.72
C GLY A 30 -1.75 14.82 -0.21
N ALA A 31 -2.37 16.01 -0.28
CA ALA A 31 -2.00 17.06 -1.23
C ALA A 31 -0.83 17.96 -0.77
N ASN A 32 -0.49 17.95 0.52
CA ASN A 32 0.57 18.74 1.14
C ASN A 32 1.04 18.08 2.45
N GLU A 33 2.15 18.56 3.01
CA GLU A 33 2.79 18.00 4.22
C GLU A 33 1.83 17.75 5.39
N ILE A 34 0.87 18.67 5.63
CA ILE A 34 -0.10 18.56 6.73
C ILE A 34 -1.07 17.42 6.44
N SER A 35 -1.66 17.41 5.25
CA SER A 35 -2.57 16.33 4.84
C SER A 35 -1.85 14.97 4.75
N THR A 36 -0.58 14.95 4.35
CA THR A 36 0.23 13.74 4.29
C THR A 36 0.52 13.19 5.67
N SER A 37 0.86 14.05 6.63
CA SER A 37 1.03 13.63 8.02
C SER A 37 -0.26 13.03 8.60
N LEU A 38 -1.40 13.67 8.34
CA LEU A 38 -2.69 13.17 8.84
C LEU A 38 -3.07 11.83 8.22
N ALA A 39 -2.92 11.69 6.89
CA ALA A 39 -3.17 10.43 6.21
C ALA A 39 -2.22 9.32 6.69
N TYR A 40 -0.95 9.64 6.92
CA TYR A 40 0.02 8.71 7.48
C TYR A 40 -0.39 8.23 8.87
N ASP A 41 -0.81 9.14 9.74
CA ASP A 41 -1.25 8.80 11.11
C ASP A 41 -2.49 7.88 11.08
N ILE A 42 -3.47 8.15 10.20
CA ILE A 42 -4.66 7.29 10.01
C ILE A 42 -4.23 5.87 9.63
N VAL A 43 -3.42 5.73 8.59
CA VAL A 43 -3.06 4.40 8.07
C VAL A 43 -2.12 3.67 9.02
N SER A 44 -1.11 4.34 9.56
CA SER A 44 -0.14 3.71 10.46
C SER A 44 -0.73 3.33 11.82
N SER A 45 -1.82 3.97 12.24
CA SER A 45 -2.59 3.60 13.43
C SER A 45 -3.54 2.43 13.13
N ASP A 46 -4.39 2.59 12.12
CA ASP A 46 -5.57 1.74 11.94
C ASP A 46 -5.28 0.53 11.05
N CYS A 47 -4.31 0.64 10.15
CA CYS A 47 -3.95 -0.41 9.20
C CYS A 47 -2.43 -0.44 8.91
N PRO A 48 -1.56 -0.60 9.93
CA PRO A 48 -0.11 -0.55 9.75
C PRO A 48 0.42 -1.66 8.83
N THR A 49 -0.29 -2.79 8.73
CA THR A 49 0.07 -3.93 7.89
C THR A 49 -0.09 -3.66 6.41
N LEU A 50 -0.95 -2.72 6.01
CA LEU A 50 -1.17 -2.32 4.62
C LEU A 50 -0.61 -0.93 4.29
N LEU A 51 0.19 -0.34 5.19
CA LEU A 51 0.73 1.02 5.00
C LEU A 51 1.45 1.18 3.65
N TYR A 52 2.20 0.17 3.23
CA TYR A 52 2.86 0.15 1.93
C TYR A 52 1.85 0.12 0.77
N GLN A 53 0.91 -0.80 0.81
CA GLN A 53 -0.02 -1.01 -0.30
C GLN A 53 -1.02 0.15 -0.45
N ILE A 54 -1.47 0.74 0.68
CA ILE A 54 -2.28 1.97 0.65
C ILE A 54 -1.48 3.11 0.03
N ASN A 55 -0.20 3.23 0.39
CA ASN A 55 0.67 4.22 -0.24
C ASN A 55 0.80 4.00 -1.76
N ASP A 56 0.88 2.75 -2.22
CA ASP A 56 0.92 2.42 -3.65
C ASP A 56 -0.35 2.89 -4.40
N CYS A 57 -1.53 2.73 -3.78
CA CYS A 57 -2.78 3.27 -4.33
C CYS A 57 -2.73 4.79 -4.47
N CYS A 58 -2.15 5.51 -3.50
CA CYS A 58 -1.97 6.96 -3.57
C CYS A 58 -1.01 7.37 -4.68
N ARG A 59 0.10 6.65 -4.88
CA ARG A 59 1.03 6.93 -6.00
C ARG A 59 0.36 6.75 -7.37
N ALA A 60 -0.48 5.72 -7.50
CA ALA A 60 -1.25 5.49 -8.72
C ALA A 60 -2.33 6.56 -8.94
N HIS A 61 -2.92 7.07 -7.87
CA HIS A 61 -3.91 8.15 -7.92
C HIS A 61 -3.30 9.48 -8.36
N ASP A 62 -2.15 9.86 -7.79
CA ASP A 62 -1.39 11.04 -8.22
C ASP A 62 -1.02 10.94 -9.70
N LEU A 63 -0.51 9.78 -10.14
CA LEU A 63 -0.19 9.54 -11.55
C LEU A 63 -1.42 9.68 -12.45
N CYS A 64 -2.58 9.18 -12.03
CA CYS A 64 -3.83 9.31 -12.79
C CYS A 64 -4.23 10.78 -13.00
N TYR A 65 -4.02 11.63 -11.99
CA TYR A 65 -4.23 13.07 -12.11
C TYR A 65 -3.19 13.75 -13.00
N ASP A 66 -1.92 13.38 -12.87
CA ASP A 66 -0.84 13.88 -13.74
C ASP A 66 -1.10 13.57 -15.22
N GLU A 67 -1.68 12.39 -15.50
CA GLU A 67 -2.11 11.96 -16.82
C GLU A 67 -3.45 12.58 -17.28
N GLN A 68 -4.12 13.35 -16.41
CA GLN A 68 -5.37 14.05 -16.70
C GLN A 68 -6.50 13.11 -17.17
N LEU A 69 -6.58 11.91 -16.61
CA LEU A 69 -7.57 10.89 -17.01
C LEU A 69 -8.99 11.20 -16.53
N GLY A 70 -9.15 12.24 -15.71
CA GLY A 70 -10.42 12.76 -15.21
C GLY A 70 -10.66 12.38 -13.75
N ARG A 71 -11.13 13.37 -12.97
CA ARG A 71 -11.34 13.25 -11.52
C ARG A 71 -12.16 12.03 -11.12
N ASP A 72 -13.41 11.92 -11.61
CA ASP A 72 -14.32 10.85 -11.19
C ASP A 72 -13.77 9.46 -11.51
N PHE A 73 -13.01 9.33 -12.60
CA PHE A 73 -12.32 8.10 -12.97
C PHE A 73 -11.17 7.80 -11.99
N CYS A 74 -10.28 8.77 -11.76
CA CYS A 74 -9.14 8.59 -10.85
C CYS A 74 -9.59 8.28 -9.43
N ASP A 75 -10.58 9.00 -8.91
CA ASP A 75 -11.16 8.80 -7.58
C ASP A 75 -11.86 7.44 -7.45
N GLY A 76 -12.52 6.98 -8.50
CA GLY A 76 -13.14 5.65 -8.54
C GLY A 76 -12.11 4.53 -8.46
N VAL A 77 -11.12 4.55 -9.36
CA VAL A 77 -10.05 3.55 -9.41
C VAL A 77 -9.22 3.56 -8.13
N PHE A 78 -8.96 4.73 -7.56
CA PHE A 78 -8.26 4.87 -6.29
C PHE A 78 -8.98 4.14 -5.15
N CYS A 79 -10.29 4.33 -4.99
CA CYS A 79 -11.03 3.64 -3.93
C CYS A 79 -11.20 2.16 -4.17
N GLU A 80 -11.32 1.74 -5.44
CA GLU A 80 -11.26 0.32 -5.78
C GLU A 80 -9.90 -0.30 -5.42
N CYS A 81 -8.79 0.43 -5.65
CA CYS A 81 -7.45 0.00 -5.26
C CYS A 81 -7.38 -0.26 -3.74
N LEU A 82 -7.82 0.69 -2.92
CA LEU A 82 -7.84 0.55 -1.46
C LEU A 82 -8.64 -0.69 -1.02
N LEU A 83 -9.85 -0.89 -1.55
CA LEU A 83 -10.70 -2.03 -1.21
C LEU A 83 -10.14 -3.38 -1.70
N SER A 84 -9.34 -3.37 -2.77
CA SER A 84 -8.73 -4.57 -3.34
C SER A 84 -7.44 -5.00 -2.65
N THR A 85 -6.93 -4.21 -1.69
CA THR A 85 -5.65 -4.43 -1.03
C THR A 85 -5.74 -5.57 0.00
N PRO A 86 -5.11 -6.74 -0.21
CA PRO A 86 -5.15 -7.85 0.72
C PRO A 86 -4.02 -7.79 1.76
N PRO A 87 -4.14 -8.48 2.93
CA PRO A 87 -5.32 -9.22 3.39
C PRO A 87 -6.48 -8.30 3.75
N TYR A 88 -7.68 -8.65 3.31
CA TYR A 88 -8.90 -8.02 3.81
C TYR A 88 -9.00 -8.36 5.31
N SER A 89 -8.77 -7.36 6.16
CA SER A 89 -9.09 -7.42 7.59
C SER A 89 -10.09 -6.31 7.88
N GLU A 90 -11.17 -6.64 8.59
CA GLU A 90 -12.16 -5.67 9.08
C GLU A 90 -11.50 -4.48 9.81
N GLU A 91 -10.33 -4.72 10.41
CA GLU A 91 -9.47 -3.71 11.05
C GLU A 91 -9.05 -2.57 10.10
N CYS A 92 -8.90 -2.84 8.81
CA CYS A 92 -8.47 -1.87 7.80
C CYS A 92 -9.64 -1.18 7.07
N ASP A 93 -10.88 -1.63 7.27
CA ASP A 93 -12.04 -1.09 6.55
C ASP A 93 -12.25 0.41 6.85
N MET A 94 -11.98 0.81 8.10
CA MET A 94 -12.01 2.23 8.51
C MET A 94 -10.93 3.04 7.81
N ALA A 95 -9.70 2.52 7.72
CA ALA A 95 -8.59 3.18 7.05
C ALA A 95 -8.89 3.35 5.56
N HIS A 96 -9.39 2.30 4.88
CA HIS A 96 -9.76 2.37 3.47
C HIS A 96 -10.84 3.42 3.21
N GLY A 97 -11.91 3.45 4.01
CA GLY A 97 -12.98 4.45 3.86
C GLY A 97 -12.47 5.87 4.11
N SER A 98 -11.74 6.07 5.20
CA SER A 98 -11.21 7.38 5.59
C SER A 98 -10.24 7.92 4.54
N ILE A 99 -9.33 7.08 4.02
CA ILE A 99 -8.37 7.48 2.99
C ILE A 99 -9.06 7.70 1.65
N CYS A 100 -10.03 6.86 1.29
CA CYS A 100 -10.85 7.04 0.10
C CYS A 100 -11.57 8.41 0.12
N ASP A 101 -12.17 8.81 1.24
CA ASP A 101 -12.88 10.10 1.32
C ASP A 101 -11.94 11.29 1.49
N PHE A 102 -10.81 11.12 2.19
CA PHE A 102 -9.86 12.18 2.46
C PHE A 102 -9.00 12.55 1.24
N CYS A 103 -8.61 11.57 0.44
CA CYS A 103 -7.67 11.78 -0.67
C CYS A 103 -8.33 12.04 -2.02
N LYS A 104 -9.65 11.88 -2.19
CA LYS A 104 -10.35 12.36 -3.41
C LYS A 104 -10.31 13.89 -3.47
N VAL A 105 -9.88 14.47 -4.59
CA VAL A 105 -9.68 15.94 -4.73
C VAL A 105 -10.35 16.56 -5.95
#